data_AF-A0A427APL4-F1
#
_entry.id   AF-A0A427APL4-F1
#
_cell.length_a   1.000
_cell.length_b   1.000
_cell.length_c   1.000
_cell.angle_alpha   90.00
_cell.angle_beta   90.00
_cell.angle_gamma   90.00
#
_symmetry.space_group_name_H-M   'P 1'
#
loop_
_entity.id
_entity.type
_entity.pdbx_description
1 polymer ?
#
loop_
_entity_poly.entity_id
_entity_poly.type
_entity_poly.pdbx_seq_one_letter_code
_entity_poly.pdbx_strand_id
1 'polypeptide(L)'
;MKVAVERTGGVVVLAESFGHPVFKHSFKRIFEDDEQSLGLAFNGTLDINCSKDIKIQGIIGPCTSLDKGSLCADSVVGQGNTTSWKMCGLDRTTCLTVFFDISPSERSNQMSLACSYQNPKGQMRLRVTTITRRWVDGSNTEELVEGFDQETAAVVLARYVSLKMEMEVSTILHTHDQMFWKSLFTVDKCIVLLYLSYSVIF
;
A
#
# COMPACT_ATOMS: atom_id res chain seq x y z
N MET A 1 -14.87 2.94 15.07
CA MET A 1 -15.30 2.29 13.80
C MET A 1 -14.22 2.31 12.73
N LYS A 2 -13.43 3.39 12.59
CA LYS A 2 -12.28 3.51 11.67
C LYS A 2 -11.44 2.23 11.51
N VAL A 3 -10.92 1.69 12.62
CA VAL A 3 -10.06 0.49 12.62
C VAL A 3 -10.70 -0.71 11.92
N ALA A 4 -12.02 -0.89 12.03
CA ALA A 4 -12.70 -1.99 11.35
C ALA A 4 -12.57 -1.85 9.84
N VAL A 5 -12.84 -0.66 9.31
CA VAL A 5 -12.75 -0.34 7.88
C VAL A 5 -11.32 -0.49 7.38
N GLU A 6 -10.35 0.07 8.10
CA GLU A 6 -8.94 0.03 7.70
C GLU A 6 -8.33 -1.36 7.77
N ARG A 7 -8.79 -2.22 8.67
CA ARG A 7 -8.27 -3.58 8.78
C ARG A 7 -8.94 -4.57 7.84
N THR A 8 -10.19 -4.30 7.45
CA THR A 8 -10.97 -5.22 6.61
C THR A 8 -11.11 -4.77 5.17
N GLY A 9 -10.82 -3.52 4.82
CA GLY A 9 -11.14 -2.96 3.49
C GLY A 9 -12.63 -2.69 3.30
N GLY A 10 -13.31 -2.29 4.38
CA GLY A 10 -14.70 -1.85 4.33
C GLY A 10 -14.86 -0.49 3.61
N VAL A 11 -16.11 -0.13 3.31
CA VAL A 11 -16.45 1.17 2.70
C VAL A 11 -17.04 2.10 3.77
N VAL A 12 -16.64 3.38 3.75
CA VAL A 12 -17.25 4.44 4.56
C VAL A 12 -17.92 5.44 3.64
N VAL A 13 -19.20 5.69 3.88
CA VAL A 13 -19.97 6.74 3.19
C VAL A 13 -20.41 7.75 4.24
N LEU A 14 -19.92 8.98 4.12
CA LEU A 14 -20.34 10.09 4.97
C LEU A 14 -21.41 10.90 4.23
N ALA A 15 -22.60 10.99 4.82
CA ALA A 15 -23.73 11.74 4.27
C ALA A 15 -24.61 12.27 5.40
N GLU A 16 -25.31 13.38 5.16
CA GLU A 16 -26.19 14.02 6.15
C GLU A 16 -27.45 13.21 6.45
N SER A 17 -27.95 12.45 5.46
CA SER A 17 -29.09 11.56 5.61
C SER A 17 -29.09 10.45 4.54
N PHE A 18 -29.85 9.38 4.78
CA PHE A 18 -30.07 8.32 3.79
C PHE A 18 -30.88 8.78 2.57
N GLY A 19 -31.56 9.92 2.67
CA GLY A 19 -32.30 10.54 1.57
C GLY A 19 -31.39 11.22 0.55
N HIS A 20 -30.17 11.59 0.95
CA HIS A 20 -29.26 12.42 0.17
C HIS A 20 -28.71 11.64 -1.06
N PRO A 21 -28.60 12.29 -2.24
CA PRO A 21 -28.09 11.65 -3.46
C PRO A 21 -26.73 10.98 -3.27
N VAL A 22 -25.83 11.59 -2.50
CA VAL A 22 -24.51 11.02 -2.18
C VAL A 22 -24.64 9.62 -1.57
N PHE A 23 -25.47 9.44 -0.54
CA PHE A 23 -25.67 8.13 0.06
C PHE A 23 -26.29 7.15 -0.94
N LYS A 24 -27.37 7.55 -1.62
CA LYS A 24 -28.09 6.68 -2.55
C LYS A 24 -27.21 6.19 -3.69
N HIS A 25 -26.44 7.08 -4.32
CA HIS A 25 -25.56 6.72 -5.43
C HIS A 25 -24.37 5.88 -4.96
N SER A 26 -23.72 6.26 -3.86
CA SER A 26 -22.61 5.46 -3.30
C SER A 26 -23.08 4.06 -2.89
N PHE A 27 -24.24 3.95 -2.26
CA PHE A 27 -24.80 2.66 -1.85
C PHE A 27 -25.16 1.78 -3.04
N LYS A 28 -25.71 2.37 -4.11
CA LYS A 28 -26.06 1.63 -5.34
C LYS A 28 -24.85 0.95 -5.98
N ARG A 29 -23.71 1.67 -6.08
CA ARG A 29 -22.46 1.17 -6.69
C ARG A 29 -21.85 -0.06 -6.00
N ILE A 30 -22.21 -0.31 -4.74
CA ILE A 30 -21.77 -1.49 -3.99
C ILE A 30 -22.37 -2.77 -4.59
N PHE A 31 -23.59 -2.70 -5.14
CA PHE A 31 -24.36 -3.87 -5.59
C PHE A 31 -24.60 -3.91 -7.10
N GLU A 32 -24.24 -2.86 -7.84
CA GLU A 32 -24.30 -2.86 -9.30
C GLU A 32 -23.27 -3.84 -9.89
N ASP A 33 -23.58 -4.37 -11.07
CA ASP A 33 -22.68 -5.22 -11.87
C ASP A 33 -22.40 -4.57 -13.24
N ASP A 34 -22.58 -3.25 -13.33
CA ASP A 34 -22.29 -2.45 -14.52
C ASP A 34 -20.90 -1.81 -14.44
N GLU A 35 -20.56 -0.97 -15.42
CA GLU A 35 -19.29 -0.22 -15.44
C GLU A 35 -19.12 0.75 -14.26
N GLN A 36 -20.20 1.12 -13.57
CA GLN A 36 -20.17 2.00 -12.40
C GLN A 36 -20.04 1.22 -11.08
N SER A 37 -20.08 -0.12 -11.13
CA SER A 37 -19.83 -0.98 -9.99
C SER A 37 -18.44 -0.77 -9.40
N LEU A 38 -18.33 -0.96 -8.08
CA LEU A 38 -17.02 -0.97 -7.42
C LEU A 38 -16.17 -2.18 -7.84
N GLY A 39 -16.81 -3.26 -8.30
CA GLY A 39 -16.11 -4.50 -8.65
C GLY A 39 -15.50 -5.17 -7.41
N LEU A 40 -16.31 -5.33 -6.36
CA LEU A 40 -15.87 -5.87 -5.07
C LEU A 40 -15.33 -7.29 -5.19
N ALA A 41 -14.21 -7.54 -4.54
CA ALA A 41 -13.63 -8.85 -4.31
C ALA A 41 -13.45 -9.05 -2.81
N PHE A 42 -13.37 -10.31 -2.40
CA PHE A 42 -13.41 -10.70 -1.01
C PHE A 42 -12.29 -11.67 -0.67
N ASN A 43 -12.05 -11.84 0.63
CA ASN A 43 -11.15 -12.87 1.14
C ASN A 43 -9.73 -12.80 0.54
N GLY A 44 -9.26 -11.60 0.25
CA GLY A 44 -7.94 -11.32 -0.29
C GLY A 44 -6.82 -11.74 0.66
N THR A 45 -5.78 -12.35 0.12
CA THR A 45 -4.49 -12.56 0.79
C THR A 45 -3.39 -12.12 -0.17
N LEU A 46 -2.56 -11.16 0.25
CA LEU A 46 -1.39 -10.70 -0.48
C LEU A 46 -0.14 -11.28 0.16
N ASP A 47 0.62 -12.05 -0.62
CA ASP A 47 1.95 -12.54 -0.28
C ASP A 47 3.00 -11.78 -1.09
N ILE A 48 4.04 -11.30 -0.41
CA ILE A 48 5.17 -10.63 -1.05
C ILE A 48 6.43 -11.47 -0.82
N ASN A 49 7.10 -11.81 -1.91
CA ASN A 49 8.38 -12.50 -1.90
C ASN A 49 9.41 -11.66 -2.67
N CYS A 50 10.65 -11.64 -2.20
CA CYS A 50 11.71 -10.82 -2.78
C CYS A 50 13.09 -11.47 -2.56
N SER A 51 14.10 -10.95 -3.27
CA SER A 51 15.50 -11.27 -3.01
C SER A 51 15.89 -10.98 -1.55
N LYS A 52 16.91 -11.68 -1.03
CA LYS A 52 17.33 -11.62 0.39
C LYS A 52 17.85 -10.25 0.87
N ASP A 53 18.29 -9.44 -0.07
CA ASP A 53 18.78 -8.08 0.10
C ASP A 53 17.64 -7.04 0.15
N ILE A 54 16.39 -7.48 -0.06
CA ILE A 54 15.20 -6.68 0.16
C ILE A 54 14.48 -7.23 1.40
N LYS A 55 14.30 -6.39 2.41
CA LYS A 55 13.49 -6.68 3.59
C LYS A 55 12.24 -5.81 3.60
N ILE A 56 11.12 -6.35 4.08
CA ILE A 56 9.83 -5.65 4.09
C ILE A 56 9.60 -5.02 5.46
N GLN A 57 9.43 -3.70 5.51
CA GLN A 57 9.11 -2.96 6.74
C GLN A 57 7.62 -3.05 7.08
N GLY A 58 6.77 -3.09 6.05
CA GLY A 58 5.32 -3.27 6.19
C GLY A 58 4.50 -2.53 5.14
N ILE A 59 3.18 -2.53 5.34
CA ILE A 59 2.19 -1.96 4.42
C ILE A 59 1.38 -0.87 5.10
N ILE A 60 1.14 0.22 4.37
CA ILE A 60 0.08 1.20 4.66
C ILE A 60 -1.05 1.01 3.65
N GLY A 61 -2.25 0.69 4.14
CA GLY A 61 -3.44 0.47 3.33
C GLY A 61 -4.44 -0.47 4.01
N PRO A 62 -5.59 -0.74 3.37
CA PRO A 62 -6.70 -1.48 3.97
C PRO A 62 -6.43 -2.99 4.12
N CYS A 63 -5.60 -3.37 5.09
CA CYS A 63 -5.19 -4.75 5.30
C CYS A 63 -4.82 -5.03 6.77
N THR A 64 -4.63 -6.30 7.10
CA THR A 64 -4.13 -6.76 8.40
C THR A 64 -2.97 -7.72 8.21
N SER A 65 -1.89 -7.56 8.98
CA SER A 65 -0.76 -8.50 8.97
C SER A 65 -1.21 -9.90 9.37
N LEU A 66 -0.68 -10.92 8.68
CA LEU A 66 -0.79 -12.32 9.07
C LEU A 66 0.47 -12.75 9.85
N ASP A 67 0.80 -14.04 9.81
CA ASP A 67 1.92 -14.63 10.56
C ASP A 67 3.27 -13.98 10.27
N LYS A 68 4.22 -14.16 11.20
CA LYS A 68 5.56 -13.57 11.08
C LYS A 68 6.30 -14.15 9.87
N GLY A 69 6.84 -13.26 9.03
CA GLY A 69 7.59 -13.63 7.82
C GLY A 69 9.11 -13.63 8.02
N SER A 70 9.83 -14.34 7.14
CA SER A 70 11.30 -14.45 7.21
C SER A 70 12.06 -13.28 6.56
N LEU A 71 11.39 -12.47 5.75
CA LEU A 71 11.97 -11.33 5.01
C LEU A 71 11.56 -9.98 5.61
N CYS A 72 11.27 -9.94 6.91
CA CYS A 72 10.86 -8.69 7.58
C CYS A 72 12.09 -7.85 7.97
N ALA A 73 11.99 -6.54 7.81
CA ALA A 73 12.97 -5.59 8.31
C ALA A 73 12.84 -5.41 9.83
N ASP A 74 13.91 -4.93 10.47
CA ASP A 74 13.88 -4.62 11.91
C ASP A 74 13.07 -3.35 12.20
N SER A 75 13.06 -2.41 11.24
CA SER A 75 12.18 -1.24 11.28
C SER A 75 10.79 -1.57 10.73
N VAL A 76 9.75 -1.13 11.44
CA VAL A 76 8.35 -1.45 11.13
C VAL A 76 7.59 -0.20 10.72
N VAL A 77 6.85 -0.28 9.60
CA VAL A 77 5.97 0.79 9.10
C VAL A 77 4.58 0.20 8.84
N GLY A 78 3.55 0.81 9.41
CA GLY A 78 2.16 0.36 9.23
C GLY A 78 1.93 -1.09 9.72
N GLN A 79 1.26 -1.89 8.90
CA GLN A 79 1.08 -3.33 9.11
C GLN A 79 2.37 -4.06 8.69
N GLY A 80 3.28 -4.29 9.63
CA GLY A 80 4.56 -4.96 9.36
C GLY A 80 4.74 -6.30 10.05
N ASN A 81 6.00 -6.70 10.24
CA ASN A 81 6.41 -7.99 10.83
C ASN A 81 5.86 -9.23 10.11
N THR A 82 5.47 -9.11 8.85
CA THR A 82 4.95 -10.20 8.05
C THR A 82 5.40 -10.05 6.59
N THR A 83 5.22 -11.11 5.81
CA THR A 83 5.32 -11.09 4.34
C THR A 83 3.95 -11.40 3.70
N SER A 84 2.89 -11.48 4.52
CA SER A 84 1.54 -11.87 4.10
C SER A 84 0.49 -11.01 4.79
N TRP A 85 -0.49 -10.50 4.04
CA TRP A 85 -1.53 -9.61 4.53
C TRP A 85 -2.91 -10.07 4.10
N LYS A 86 -3.89 -9.94 5.00
CA LYS A 86 -5.30 -10.18 4.72
C LYS A 86 -6.01 -8.89 4.31
N MET A 87 -6.85 -8.98 3.28
CA MET A 87 -7.81 -7.95 2.87
C MET A 87 -9.19 -8.60 2.78
N CYS A 88 -10.10 -8.29 3.70
CA CYS A 88 -11.41 -8.95 3.71
C CYS A 88 -12.29 -8.48 2.54
N GLY A 89 -12.24 -7.19 2.22
CA GLY A 89 -12.80 -6.54 1.05
C GLY A 89 -11.69 -5.81 0.29
N LEU A 90 -11.78 -5.86 -1.02
CA LEU A 90 -10.94 -5.11 -1.95
C LEU A 90 -11.77 -4.82 -3.19
N ASP A 91 -11.36 -3.84 -3.96
CA ASP A 91 -12.02 -3.43 -5.19
C ASP A 91 -10.97 -3.02 -6.22
N ARG A 92 -11.43 -2.49 -7.35
CA ARG A 92 -10.52 -2.02 -8.40
C ARG A 92 -9.66 -0.83 -7.92
N THR A 93 -10.12 -0.01 -7.00
CA THR A 93 -9.35 1.18 -6.59
C THR A 93 -8.46 0.94 -5.37
N THR A 94 -8.54 -0.26 -4.78
CA THR A 94 -7.75 -0.65 -3.63
C THR A 94 -6.26 -0.53 -3.93
N CYS A 95 -5.58 0.27 -3.12
CA CYS A 95 -4.18 0.62 -3.28
C CYS A 95 -3.43 0.42 -1.96
N LEU A 96 -2.28 -0.25 -2.03
CA LEU A 96 -1.40 -0.51 -0.89
C LEU A 96 -0.05 0.17 -1.13
N THR A 97 0.54 0.73 -0.09
CA THR A 97 1.93 1.22 -0.11
C THR A 97 2.79 0.25 0.67
N VAL A 98 3.81 -0.31 0.03
CA VAL A 98 4.75 -1.25 0.67
C VAL A 98 6.09 -0.57 0.86
N PHE A 99 6.61 -0.61 2.09
CA PHE A 99 7.91 -0.05 2.45
C PHE A 99 8.97 -1.14 2.53
N PHE A 100 10.11 -0.90 1.90
CA PHE A 100 11.23 -1.82 1.88
C PHE A 100 12.47 -1.20 2.51
N ASP A 101 13.27 -2.05 3.14
CA ASP A 101 14.64 -1.79 3.54
C ASP A 101 15.56 -2.57 2.61
N ILE A 102 16.52 -1.88 2.01
CA ILE A 102 17.31 -2.40 0.90
C ILE A 102 18.77 -2.42 1.32
N SER A 103 19.39 -3.59 1.17
CA SER A 103 20.83 -3.73 1.28
C SER A 103 21.45 -3.71 -0.12
N PRO A 104 22.56 -2.97 -0.34
CA PRO A 104 23.25 -2.98 -1.63
C PRO A 104 23.66 -4.41 -2.03
N SER A 105 23.39 -4.79 -3.28
CA SER A 105 23.86 -6.06 -3.84
C SER A 105 24.16 -5.94 -5.34
N GLU A 106 25.08 -6.76 -5.85
CA GLU A 106 25.45 -6.76 -7.27
C GLU A 106 24.52 -7.63 -8.14
N ARG A 107 23.50 -8.26 -7.55
CA ARG A 107 22.63 -9.19 -8.27
C ARG A 107 21.37 -8.49 -8.77
N SER A 108 20.83 -9.00 -9.88
CA SER A 108 19.51 -8.57 -10.34
C SER A 108 18.46 -8.99 -9.33
N ASN A 109 17.56 -8.05 -9.01
CA ASN A 109 16.59 -8.26 -7.97
C ASN A 109 15.19 -8.43 -8.50
N GLN A 110 14.52 -9.41 -7.93
CA GLN A 110 13.17 -9.78 -8.28
C GLN A 110 12.29 -9.70 -7.04
N MET A 111 11.11 -9.15 -7.24
CA MET A 111 10.04 -9.11 -6.26
C MET A 111 8.78 -9.65 -6.93
N SER A 112 8.10 -10.57 -6.28
CA SER A 112 6.83 -11.12 -6.74
C SER A 112 5.76 -10.89 -5.69
N LEU A 113 4.62 -10.39 -6.15
CA LEU A 113 3.44 -10.15 -5.35
C LEU A 113 2.35 -11.08 -5.83
N ALA A 114 1.86 -11.94 -4.94
CA ALA A 114 0.79 -12.89 -5.21
C ALA A 114 -0.44 -12.51 -4.38
N CYS A 115 -1.50 -12.05 -5.05
CA CYS A 115 -2.76 -11.72 -4.42
C CYS A 115 -3.81 -12.78 -4.79
N SER A 116 -4.16 -13.63 -3.83
CA SER A 116 -5.30 -14.55 -3.95
C SER A 116 -6.56 -13.89 -3.43
N TYR A 117 -7.69 -14.01 -4.13
CA TYR A 117 -8.95 -13.41 -3.71
C TYR A 117 -10.14 -14.16 -4.30
N GLN A 118 -11.32 -13.93 -3.75
CA GLN A 118 -12.59 -14.42 -4.27
C GLN A 118 -13.26 -13.30 -5.07
N ASN A 119 -13.61 -13.56 -6.33
CA ASN A 119 -14.37 -12.61 -7.14
C ASN A 119 -15.86 -12.57 -6.72
N PRO A 120 -16.68 -11.61 -7.21
CA PRO A 120 -18.11 -11.55 -6.86
C PRO A 120 -18.90 -12.83 -7.16
N LYS A 121 -18.44 -13.64 -8.14
CA LYS A 121 -19.07 -14.90 -8.55
C LYS A 121 -18.68 -16.08 -7.66
N GLY A 122 -17.95 -15.83 -6.58
CA GLY A 122 -17.49 -16.85 -5.63
C GLY A 122 -16.25 -17.63 -6.07
N GLN A 123 -15.67 -17.33 -7.23
CA GLN A 123 -14.50 -18.03 -7.76
C GLN A 123 -13.22 -17.50 -7.13
N MET A 124 -12.33 -18.41 -6.74
CA MET A 124 -10.98 -18.05 -6.34
C MET A 124 -10.14 -17.63 -7.56
N ARG A 125 -9.40 -16.54 -7.40
CA ARG A 125 -8.50 -15.96 -8.40
C ARG A 125 -7.14 -15.73 -7.74
N LEU A 126 -6.10 -15.82 -8.55
CA LEU A 126 -4.73 -15.47 -8.17
C LEU A 126 -4.21 -14.45 -9.17
N ARG A 127 -3.81 -13.28 -8.69
CA ARG A 127 -3.11 -12.26 -9.46
C ARG A 127 -1.65 -12.26 -9.02
N VAL A 128 -0.74 -12.43 -9.97
CA VAL A 128 0.70 -12.36 -9.70
C VAL A 128 1.30 -11.20 -10.47
N THR A 129 2.04 -10.35 -9.78
CA THR A 129 2.83 -9.26 -10.37
C THR A 129 4.28 -9.48 -10.00
N THR A 130 5.15 -9.62 -11.00
CA THR A 130 6.60 -9.73 -10.77
C THR A 130 7.27 -8.46 -11.27
N ILE A 131 8.13 -7.90 -10.42
CA ILE A 131 8.87 -6.67 -10.64
C ILE A 131 10.35 -7.06 -10.66
N THR A 132 11.08 -6.56 -11.64
CA THR A 132 12.54 -6.68 -11.71
C THR A 132 13.12 -5.30 -11.89
N ARG A 133 14.12 -4.97 -11.09
CA ARG A 133 14.87 -3.72 -11.17
C ARG A 133 16.37 -4.01 -11.05
N ARG A 134 17.16 -3.20 -11.73
CA ARG A 134 18.62 -3.23 -11.63
C ARG A 134 19.01 -2.34 -10.46
N TRP A 135 19.92 -2.80 -9.61
CA TRP A 135 20.53 -1.93 -8.62
C TRP A 135 21.43 -0.90 -9.28
N VAL A 136 21.38 0.30 -8.73
CA VAL A 136 22.23 1.43 -9.10
C VAL A 136 23.09 1.71 -7.87
N ASP A 137 24.39 1.91 -8.10
CA ASP A 137 25.29 2.34 -7.04
C ASP A 137 24.83 3.70 -6.50
N GLY A 138 24.78 3.85 -5.18
CA GLY A 138 24.41 5.10 -4.51
C GLY A 138 25.28 6.30 -4.92
N SER A 139 26.48 6.04 -5.44
CA SER A 139 27.36 7.08 -5.98
C SER A 139 26.89 7.64 -7.35
N ASN A 140 26.06 6.89 -8.09
CA ASN A 140 25.56 7.31 -9.40
C ASN A 140 24.27 8.12 -9.27
N THR A 141 24.41 9.37 -8.82
CA THR A 141 23.28 10.27 -8.56
C THR A 141 22.45 10.60 -9.80
N GLU A 142 23.06 10.60 -10.99
CA GLU A 142 22.34 10.91 -12.25
C GLU A 142 21.28 9.85 -12.55
N GLU A 143 21.65 8.57 -12.50
CA GLU A 143 20.73 7.47 -12.74
C GLU A 143 19.66 7.37 -11.64
N LEU A 144 20.01 7.69 -10.39
CA LEU A 144 19.05 7.75 -9.29
C LEU A 144 18.00 8.85 -9.49
N VAL A 145 18.41 10.03 -9.98
CA VAL A 145 17.49 11.14 -10.28
C VAL A 145 16.59 10.81 -11.46
N GLU A 146 17.12 10.16 -12.50
CA GLU A 146 16.31 9.69 -13.63
C GLU A 146 15.26 8.65 -13.24
N GLY A 147 15.56 7.80 -12.25
CA GLY A 147 14.64 6.80 -11.71
C GLY A 147 13.61 7.33 -10.71
N PHE A 148 13.68 8.61 -10.33
CA PHE A 148 12.84 9.16 -9.27
C PHE A 148 11.43 9.55 -9.76
N ASP A 149 10.41 8.95 -9.18
CA ASP A 149 9.01 9.32 -9.39
C ASP A 149 8.52 10.26 -8.27
N GLN A 150 8.45 11.55 -8.58
CA GLN A 150 8.01 12.58 -7.65
C GLN A 150 6.52 12.47 -7.25
N GLU A 151 5.65 11.96 -8.13
CA GLU A 151 4.21 11.84 -7.84
C GLU A 151 3.98 10.68 -6.86
N THR A 152 4.62 9.54 -7.11
CA THR A 152 4.64 8.40 -6.19
C THR A 152 5.24 8.78 -4.86
N ALA A 153 6.39 9.46 -4.85
CA ALA A 153 7.04 9.91 -3.62
C ALA A 153 6.13 10.82 -2.78
N ALA A 154 5.43 11.77 -3.41
CA ALA A 154 4.49 12.66 -2.72
C ALA A 154 3.32 11.88 -2.09
N VAL A 155 2.71 10.94 -2.82
CA VAL A 155 1.59 10.12 -2.30
C VAL A 155 2.04 9.23 -1.15
N VAL A 156 3.21 8.59 -1.27
CA VAL A 156 3.79 7.75 -0.22
C VAL A 156 4.09 8.56 1.03
N LEU A 157 4.73 9.72 0.86
CA LEU A 157 5.08 10.60 1.95
C LEU A 157 3.82 11.08 2.69
N ALA A 158 2.79 11.48 1.94
CA ALA A 158 1.50 11.83 2.52
C ALA A 158 0.90 10.69 3.35
N ARG A 159 0.89 9.45 2.82
CA ARG A 159 0.41 8.27 3.56
C ARG A 159 1.22 8.00 4.83
N TYR A 160 2.54 8.13 4.76
CA TYR A 160 3.44 7.93 5.90
C TYR A 160 3.21 8.98 6.99
N VAL A 161 3.13 10.26 6.61
CA VAL A 161 2.87 11.37 7.54
C VAL A 161 1.49 11.24 8.16
N SER A 162 0.44 10.93 7.38
CA SER A 162 -0.90 10.67 7.92
C SER A 162 -0.90 9.56 8.96
N LEU A 163 -0.21 8.44 8.70
CA LEU A 163 -0.06 7.37 9.68
C LEU A 163 0.63 7.88 10.97
N LYS A 164 1.70 8.67 10.85
CA LYS A 164 2.41 9.22 12.02
C LYS A 164 1.54 10.17 12.84
N MET A 165 0.80 11.06 12.18
CA MET A 165 -0.14 11.97 12.84
C MET A 165 -1.23 11.24 13.63
N GLU A 166 -1.63 10.05 13.18
CA GLU A 166 -2.62 9.23 13.89
C GLU A 166 -2.06 8.52 15.11
N MET A 167 -0.76 8.22 15.12
CA MET A 167 -0.07 7.55 16.23
C MET A 167 0.37 8.55 17.31
N GLU A 168 0.72 9.77 16.93
CA GLU A 168 1.24 10.81 17.83
C GLU A 168 0.14 11.81 18.23
N VAL A 169 -0.50 11.59 19.39
CA VAL A 169 -1.64 12.41 19.86
C VAL A 169 -1.25 13.85 20.30
N SER A 170 0.04 14.22 20.37
CA SER A 170 0.45 15.42 21.14
C SER A 170 1.47 16.39 20.51
N THR A 171 1.85 16.31 19.24
CA THR A 171 2.93 17.19 18.70
C THR A 171 2.61 17.88 17.38
N ILE A 172 1.34 18.11 17.02
CA ILE A 172 0.99 18.52 15.64
C ILE A 172 0.99 20.05 15.43
N LEU A 173 0.96 20.89 16.47
CA LEU A 173 0.86 22.35 16.26
C LEU A 173 2.20 23.10 16.08
N HIS A 174 3.36 22.45 16.18
CA HIS A 174 4.67 23.12 16.00
C HIS A 174 5.55 22.57 14.86
N THR A 175 5.10 21.57 14.11
CA THR A 175 5.99 20.80 13.22
C THR A 175 5.48 20.59 11.79
N HIS A 176 4.56 21.43 11.30
CA HIS A 176 4.17 21.36 9.89
C HIS A 176 5.39 21.55 8.95
N ASP A 177 6.31 22.47 9.29
CA ASP A 177 7.54 22.66 8.50
C ASP A 177 8.63 21.62 8.82
N GLN A 178 8.83 21.25 10.08
CA GLN A 178 9.95 20.35 10.45
C GLN A 178 9.71 18.88 10.05
N MET A 179 8.46 18.38 10.08
CA MET A 179 8.18 17.02 9.60
C MET A 179 8.26 16.92 8.09
N PHE A 180 7.82 17.96 7.35
CA PHE A 180 7.91 18.00 5.90
C PHE A 180 9.38 17.92 5.44
N TRP A 181 10.26 18.75 6.01
CA TRP A 181 11.68 18.75 5.64
C TRP A 181 12.43 17.50 6.14
N LYS A 182 12.25 17.05 7.39
CA LYS A 182 12.94 15.84 7.89
C LYS A 182 12.53 14.57 7.15
N SER A 183 11.25 14.45 6.77
CA SER A 183 10.78 13.28 6.05
C SER A 183 11.13 13.30 4.56
N LEU A 184 11.37 14.49 3.97
CA LEU A 184 11.90 14.63 2.61
C LEU A 184 13.36 14.15 2.50
N PHE A 185 14.17 14.29 3.56
CA PHE A 185 15.57 13.84 3.61
C PHE A 185 15.76 12.35 4.00
N THR A 186 14.68 11.61 4.33
CA THR A 186 14.76 10.20 4.75
C THR A 186 14.23 9.24 3.67
N VAL A 187 14.24 9.66 2.40
CA VAL A 187 13.79 8.85 1.26
C VAL A 187 14.98 8.11 0.62
N ASP A 188 15.77 7.42 1.44
CA ASP A 188 16.78 6.44 1.00
C ASP A 188 16.18 5.01 0.86
N LYS A 189 14.85 4.91 0.82
CA LYS A 189 14.11 3.63 0.82
C LYS A 189 13.27 3.56 -0.46
N CYS A 190 13.48 2.54 -1.30
CA CYS A 190 12.56 2.33 -2.44
C CYS A 190 11.17 2.01 -1.89
N ILE A 191 10.17 2.72 -2.41
CA ILE A 191 8.76 2.51 -2.09
C ILE A 191 8.04 2.05 -3.34
N VAL A 192 7.21 1.02 -3.20
CA VAL A 192 6.32 0.57 -4.28
C VAL A 192 4.89 0.94 -3.93
N LEU A 193 4.24 1.74 -4.78
CA LEU A 193 2.79 1.91 -4.80
C LEU A 193 2.18 0.77 -5.62
N LEU A 194 1.22 0.06 -5.03
CA LEU A 194 0.51 -1.02 -5.71
C LEU A 194 -0.93 -0.58 -5.96
N TYR A 195 -1.31 -0.46 -7.24
CA TYR A 195 -2.70 -0.37 -7.66
C TYR A 195 -3.20 -1.77 -8.05
N LEU A 196 -4.22 -2.27 -7.35
CA LEU A 196 -4.76 -3.61 -7.60
C LEU A 196 -5.70 -3.70 -8.82
N SER A 197 -5.87 -2.62 -9.60
CA SER A 197 -6.65 -2.65 -10.86
C SER A 197 -5.86 -2.38 -12.12
N TYR A 198 -4.92 -1.42 -12.12
CA TYR A 198 -4.07 -1.18 -13.29
C TYR A 198 -2.65 -0.90 -12.84
N SER A 199 -1.70 -1.64 -13.41
CA SER A 199 -0.29 -1.52 -13.11
C SER A 199 0.20 -0.10 -13.37
N VAL A 200 0.71 0.57 -12.34
CA VAL A 200 1.80 1.53 -12.50
C VAL A 200 2.81 1.23 -11.40
N ILE A 201 4.01 0.82 -11.82
CA ILE A 201 5.18 0.60 -10.98
C ILE A 201 6.31 1.36 -11.68
N PHE A 202 6.91 2.32 -10.98
CA PHE A 202 8.25 2.82 -11.27
C PHE A 202 9.25 2.13 -10.35
#